data_AF-A0A1H3Z7L4-F1
#
_entry.id   AF-A0A1H3Z7L4-F1
#
_cell.length_a   1.000
_cell.length_b   1.000
_cell.length_c   1.000
_cell.angle_alpha   90.00
_cell.angle_beta   90.00
_cell.angle_gamma   90.00
#
_symmetry.space_group_name_H-M   'P 1'
#
loop_
_entity.id
_entity.type
_entity.pdbx_description
1 polymer ?
#
loop_
_entity_poly.entity_id
_entity_poly.type
_entity_poly.pdbx_seq_one_letter_code
_entity_poly.pdbx_strand_id
1 'polypeptide(L)'
;MKDILIDRFTRYVKIDTQSDENNPQCPSTPGQLTLANMLVNELKEIGMHEVSIDEHGYVMALLPSNTDKQVPATGFLAHMDTATDFTGKNVNPQVIENYNGKDIILNSIHKTILSPDEFPELAGYIGHTLITTDGTTLLGADNKAGVTEIMTAMDFLLNHPEIKHGDIRIAFTPDEEIGRGPHKFDVDRFHAVFAYTVDGGPLGELQYESFNAAGARLTFKGNSVHPGTAKGKMVNSTKLAMEFNERSSNRSGEVQMAPSSPIWVCRHLIFLQAGKISMGNTNTFL
;
A
#
# COMPACT_ATOMS: atom_id res chain seq x y z
N MET A 1 20.76 11.58 -0.90
CA MET A 1 19.61 10.75 -1.30
C MET A 1 19.05 9.95 -0.12
N LYS A 2 19.86 9.13 0.59
CA LYS A 2 19.43 8.42 1.81
C LYS A 2 18.74 9.34 2.83
N ASP A 3 19.38 10.43 3.21
CA ASP A 3 18.85 11.32 4.25
C ASP A 3 17.54 12.02 3.83
N ILE A 4 17.39 12.34 2.54
CA ILE A 4 16.17 12.94 1.98
C ILE A 4 15.01 11.94 2.04
N LEU A 5 15.27 10.68 1.71
CA LEU A 5 14.27 9.61 1.81
C LEU A 5 13.83 9.40 3.27
N ILE A 6 14.79 9.35 4.21
CA ILE A 6 14.46 9.22 5.65
C ILE A 6 13.66 10.43 6.12
N ASP A 7 14.05 11.65 5.76
CA ASP A 7 13.34 12.87 6.15
C ASP A 7 11.89 12.87 5.64
N ARG A 8 11.69 12.72 4.32
CA ARG A 8 10.35 12.69 3.70
C ARG A 8 9.49 11.61 4.36
N PHE A 9 10.01 10.39 4.43
CA PHE A 9 9.26 9.26 4.98
C PHE A 9 8.87 9.49 6.44
N THR A 10 9.82 9.89 7.29
CA THR A 10 9.55 10.12 8.71
C THR A 10 8.62 11.30 8.97
N ARG A 11 8.54 12.29 8.07
CA ARG A 11 7.52 13.34 8.11
C ARG A 11 6.13 12.81 7.74
N TYR A 12 6.02 12.02 6.66
CA TYR A 12 4.73 11.52 6.20
C TYR A 12 4.10 10.53 7.20
N VAL A 13 4.88 9.61 7.77
CA VAL A 13 4.35 8.61 8.72
C VAL A 13 3.80 9.22 10.01
N LYS A 14 4.26 10.41 10.39
CA LYS A 14 3.75 11.13 11.57
C LYS A 14 2.37 11.74 11.37
N ILE A 15 1.90 11.84 10.12
CA ILE A 15 0.55 12.31 9.82
C ILE A 15 -0.39 11.11 9.95
N ASP A 16 -1.35 11.21 10.85
CA ASP A 16 -2.42 10.22 10.99
C ASP A 16 -3.30 10.27 9.74
N THR A 17 -3.28 9.20 8.95
CA THR A 17 -4.03 9.09 7.68
C THR A 17 -4.87 7.82 7.62
N GLN A 18 -5.11 7.15 8.75
CA GLN A 18 -5.91 5.91 8.78
C GLN A 18 -7.29 6.12 8.15
N SER A 19 -7.71 5.19 7.30
CA SER A 19 -9.03 5.21 6.65
C SER A 19 -10.15 4.72 7.58
N ASP A 20 -11.40 5.04 7.25
CA ASP A 20 -12.59 4.65 8.01
C ASP A 20 -13.68 4.10 7.09
N GLU A 21 -13.85 2.77 7.08
CA GLU A 21 -14.86 2.09 6.28
C GLU A 21 -16.30 2.53 6.60
N ASN A 22 -16.56 3.01 7.82
CA ASN A 22 -17.89 3.43 8.26
C ASN A 22 -18.25 4.84 7.78
N ASN A 23 -17.27 5.64 7.35
CA ASN A 23 -17.51 6.95 6.79
C ASN A 23 -17.69 6.86 5.26
N PRO A 24 -18.85 7.23 4.70
CA PRO A 24 -19.08 7.18 3.25
C PRO A 24 -18.43 8.35 2.49
N GLN A 25 -17.86 9.35 3.19
CA GLN A 25 -17.14 10.45 2.56
C GLN A 25 -15.85 9.96 1.89
N CYS A 26 -15.34 10.75 0.94
CA CYS A 26 -14.06 10.51 0.29
C CYS A 26 -13.29 11.84 0.24
N PRO A 27 -12.10 11.93 0.89
CA PRO A 27 -11.49 10.87 1.70
C PRO A 27 -12.32 10.53 2.96
N SER A 28 -12.23 9.29 3.43
CA SER A 28 -12.98 8.84 4.62
C SER A 28 -12.52 9.51 5.92
N THR A 29 -11.29 10.04 5.97
CA THR A 29 -10.75 10.73 7.14
C THR A 29 -10.03 12.03 6.77
N PRO A 30 -10.11 13.08 7.63
CA PRO A 30 -9.49 14.38 7.35
C PRO A 30 -7.95 14.34 7.34
N GLY A 31 -7.36 13.33 7.98
CA GLY A 31 -5.93 13.10 7.99
C GLY A 31 -5.33 12.92 6.59
N GLN A 32 -6.04 12.19 5.73
CA GLN A 32 -5.64 11.98 4.33
C GLN A 32 -5.54 13.31 3.56
N LEU A 33 -6.49 14.22 3.74
CA LEU A 33 -6.43 15.57 3.16
C LEU A 33 -5.26 16.39 3.73
N THR A 34 -4.86 16.16 4.98
CA THR A 34 -3.71 16.85 5.58
C THR A 34 -2.42 16.44 4.87
N LEU A 35 -2.22 15.13 4.65
CA LEU A 35 -1.08 14.63 3.86
C LEU A 35 -1.19 15.09 2.40
N ALA A 36 -2.36 15.01 1.78
CA ALA A 36 -2.57 15.44 0.39
C ALA A 36 -2.16 16.90 0.15
N ASN A 37 -2.58 17.81 1.05
CA ASN A 37 -2.20 19.23 0.96
C ASN A 37 -0.69 19.44 1.16
N MET A 38 -0.05 18.68 2.04
CA MET A 38 1.41 18.70 2.20
C MET A 38 2.09 18.27 0.90
N LEU A 39 1.65 17.17 0.28
CA LEU A 39 2.22 16.66 -0.96
C LEU A 39 2.01 17.64 -2.12
N VAL A 40 0.85 18.29 -2.24
CA VAL A 40 0.60 19.36 -3.23
C VAL A 40 1.61 20.50 -3.09
N ASN A 41 1.89 20.95 -1.87
CA ASN A 41 2.85 22.02 -1.64
C ASN A 41 4.27 21.56 -2.02
N GLU A 42 4.67 20.37 -1.59
CA GLU A 42 6.00 19.82 -1.91
C GLU A 42 6.18 19.59 -3.42
N LEU A 43 5.16 19.11 -4.13
CA LEU A 43 5.18 18.94 -5.59
C LEU A 43 5.38 20.28 -6.31
N LYS A 44 4.71 21.35 -5.83
CA LYS A 44 4.91 22.71 -6.37
C LYS A 44 6.31 23.23 -6.06
N GLU A 45 6.82 22.98 -4.86
CA GLU A 45 8.15 23.41 -4.42
C GLU A 45 9.27 22.77 -5.23
N ILE A 46 9.18 21.47 -5.54
CA ILE A 46 10.18 20.79 -6.38
C ILE A 46 10.08 21.19 -7.85
N GLY A 47 8.97 21.79 -8.29
CA GLY A 47 8.79 22.30 -9.66
C GLY A 47 7.98 21.38 -10.57
N MET A 48 7.12 20.52 -10.03
CA MET A 48 6.18 19.75 -10.84
C MET A 48 5.12 20.66 -11.49
N HIS A 49 4.62 20.24 -12.65
CA HIS A 49 3.58 20.91 -13.42
C HIS A 49 2.21 20.32 -13.14
N GLU A 50 1.15 21.07 -13.48
CA GLU A 50 -0.26 20.63 -13.36
C GLU A 50 -0.63 20.09 -11.97
N VAL A 51 0.05 20.57 -10.92
CA VAL A 51 -0.16 20.10 -9.55
C VAL A 51 -1.54 20.49 -9.07
N SER A 52 -2.36 19.49 -8.75
CA SER A 52 -3.74 19.68 -8.36
C SER A 52 -4.17 18.65 -7.32
N ILE A 53 -5.20 19.02 -6.55
CA ILE A 53 -5.98 18.13 -5.70
C ILE A 53 -7.46 18.38 -6.03
N ASP A 54 -8.24 17.32 -6.21
CA ASP A 54 -9.67 17.42 -6.48
C ASP A 54 -10.54 17.42 -5.21
N GLU A 55 -11.86 17.57 -5.35
CA GLU A 55 -12.80 17.53 -4.23
C GLU A 55 -12.87 16.18 -3.48
N HIS A 56 -12.24 15.14 -4.02
CA HIS A 56 -12.18 13.79 -3.45
C HIS A 56 -10.81 13.48 -2.86
N GLY A 57 -9.88 14.43 -2.87
CA GLY A 57 -8.56 14.28 -2.27
C GLY A 57 -7.53 13.58 -3.15
N TYR A 58 -7.81 13.34 -4.43
CA TYR A 58 -6.82 12.79 -5.36
C TYR A 58 -5.82 13.88 -5.74
N VAL A 59 -4.55 13.66 -5.43
CA VAL A 59 -3.46 14.54 -5.87
C VAL A 59 -2.95 14.05 -7.21
N MET A 60 -2.78 14.95 -8.18
CA MET A 60 -2.19 14.64 -9.49
C MET A 60 -1.15 15.70 -9.87
N ALA A 61 -0.08 15.28 -10.53
CA ALA A 61 0.92 16.18 -11.10
C ALA A 61 1.62 15.59 -12.33
N LEU A 62 2.31 16.44 -13.07
CA LEU A 62 3.05 16.14 -14.29
C LEU A 62 4.52 16.54 -14.12
N LEU A 63 5.43 15.63 -14.45
CA LEU A 63 6.80 15.96 -14.84
C LEU A 63 6.85 16.00 -16.37
N PRO A 64 7.02 17.19 -16.99
CA PRO A 64 7.02 17.30 -18.45
C PRO A 64 8.19 16.56 -19.08
N SER A 65 8.00 16.03 -20.28
CA SER A 65 9.06 15.42 -21.06
C SER A 65 10.24 16.35 -21.29
N ASN A 66 11.45 15.79 -21.25
CA ASN A 66 12.70 16.51 -21.53
C ASN A 66 13.44 15.95 -22.78
N THR A 67 12.72 15.24 -23.65
CA THR A 67 13.24 14.61 -24.87
C THR A 67 12.36 14.91 -26.08
N ASP A 68 12.97 15.01 -27.26
CA ASP A 68 12.24 15.20 -28.53
C ASP A 68 11.64 13.89 -29.09
N LYS A 69 11.91 12.76 -28.43
CA LYS A 69 11.36 11.45 -28.82
C LYS A 69 9.89 11.37 -28.45
N GLN A 70 9.11 10.71 -29.30
CA GLN A 70 7.74 10.32 -28.96
C GLN A 70 7.77 9.17 -27.96
N VAL A 71 7.51 9.47 -26.68
CA VAL A 71 7.51 8.50 -25.57
C VAL A 71 6.12 8.51 -24.94
N PRO A 72 5.48 7.34 -24.73
CA PRO A 72 4.17 7.29 -24.08
C PRO A 72 4.25 7.82 -22.65
N ALA A 73 3.27 8.63 -22.26
CA ALA A 73 3.15 9.11 -20.89
C ALA A 73 2.97 7.92 -19.93
N THR A 74 3.78 7.88 -18.89
CA THR A 74 3.80 6.79 -17.88
C THR A 74 3.37 7.31 -16.53
N GLY A 75 2.54 6.56 -15.81
CA GLY A 75 2.03 6.91 -14.50
C GLY A 75 2.78 6.22 -13.35
N PHE A 76 2.91 6.90 -12.21
CA PHE A 76 3.25 6.28 -10.92
C PHE A 76 2.20 6.66 -9.88
N LEU A 77 1.67 5.67 -9.16
CA LEU A 77 0.65 5.86 -8.14
C LEU A 77 1.12 5.37 -6.78
N ALA A 78 0.67 6.04 -5.74
CA ALA A 78 0.76 5.59 -4.37
C ALA A 78 -0.53 5.99 -3.64
N HIS A 79 -0.85 5.34 -2.53
CA HIS A 79 -1.97 5.73 -1.68
C HIS A 79 -1.51 6.41 -0.39
N MET A 80 -2.41 7.20 0.19
CA MET A 80 -2.09 8.10 1.31
C MET A 80 -2.57 7.56 2.66
N ASP A 81 -3.56 6.69 2.66
CA ASP A 81 -4.12 6.13 3.88
C ASP A 81 -3.23 5.02 4.46
N THR A 82 -3.64 4.53 5.63
CA THR A 82 -3.00 3.40 6.29
C THR A 82 -4.10 2.46 6.77
N ALA A 83 -3.82 1.16 6.80
CA ALA A 83 -4.72 0.09 7.22
C ALA A 83 -5.55 0.38 8.49
N THR A 84 -6.73 -0.24 8.55
CA THR A 84 -7.67 -0.16 9.67
C THR A 84 -7.34 -1.12 10.81
N ASP A 85 -6.49 -2.13 10.57
CA ASP A 85 -6.15 -3.22 11.49
C ASP A 85 -5.49 -2.75 12.79
N PHE A 86 -4.71 -1.67 12.73
CA PHE A 86 -4.00 -1.14 13.89
C PHE A 86 -3.71 0.35 13.72
N THR A 87 -3.59 1.09 14.83
CA THR A 87 -3.56 2.57 14.79
C THR A 87 -2.34 3.14 14.03
N GLY A 88 -2.60 4.08 13.12
CA GLY A 88 -1.60 4.91 12.43
C GLY A 88 -1.36 6.28 13.09
N LYS A 89 -1.90 6.51 14.29
CA LYS A 89 -1.83 7.79 15.00
C LYS A 89 -0.63 7.86 15.93
N ASN A 90 0.08 9.00 15.92
CA ASN A 90 1.27 9.26 16.73
C ASN A 90 2.42 8.26 16.48
N VAL A 91 2.62 7.87 15.22
CA VAL A 91 3.73 6.99 14.84
C VAL A 91 5.06 7.62 15.27
N ASN A 92 5.87 6.82 15.95
CA ASN A 92 7.18 7.21 16.44
C ASN A 92 8.26 6.35 15.76
N PRO A 93 8.72 6.74 14.55
CA PRO A 93 9.65 5.93 13.79
C PRO A 93 11.03 5.86 14.46
N GLN A 94 11.58 4.66 14.55
CA GLN A 94 12.94 4.40 15.05
C GLN A 94 13.85 4.07 13.85
N VAL A 95 14.99 4.75 13.74
CA VAL A 95 15.98 4.48 12.69
C VAL A 95 17.10 3.64 13.25
N ILE A 96 17.25 2.41 12.75
CA ILE A 96 18.30 1.47 13.14
C ILE A 96 19.29 1.37 11.99
N GLU A 97 20.46 1.96 12.16
CA GLU A 97 21.53 1.86 11.17
C GLU A 97 22.35 0.58 11.31
N ASN A 98 22.86 0.08 10.19
CA ASN A 98 23.75 -1.08 10.12
C ASN A 98 23.18 -2.27 10.90
N TYR A 99 21.93 -2.65 10.59
CA TYR A 99 21.22 -3.72 11.28
C TYR A 99 22.07 -4.99 11.39
N ASN A 100 22.15 -5.55 12.59
CA ASN A 100 23.12 -6.61 12.91
C ASN A 100 22.54 -8.03 12.87
N GLY A 101 21.30 -8.18 12.40
CA GLY A 101 20.61 -9.48 12.33
C GLY A 101 20.10 -10.02 13.65
N LYS A 102 19.99 -9.18 14.70
CA LYS A 102 19.49 -9.57 16.03
C LYS A 102 18.12 -8.96 16.32
N ASP A 103 17.53 -9.35 17.44
CA ASP A 103 16.31 -8.73 17.96
C ASP A 103 16.42 -7.21 18.06
N ILE A 104 15.33 -6.53 17.68
CA ILE A 104 15.13 -5.09 17.88
C ILE A 104 14.05 -4.92 18.93
N ILE A 105 14.41 -4.29 20.04
CA ILE A 105 13.45 -3.94 21.09
C ILE A 105 12.69 -2.69 20.62
N LEU A 106 11.46 -2.89 20.12
CA LEU A 106 10.59 -1.79 19.70
C LEU A 106 10.06 -1.03 20.91
N ASN A 107 9.62 -1.78 21.94
CA ASN A 107 9.09 -1.23 23.17
C ASN A 107 9.50 -2.03 24.40
N SER A 108 10.29 -1.44 25.30
CA SER A 108 10.72 -2.12 26.53
C SER A 108 9.61 -2.27 27.57
N ILE A 109 8.65 -1.33 27.62
CA ILE A 109 7.54 -1.34 28.59
C ILE A 109 6.54 -2.44 28.22
N HIS A 110 6.18 -2.51 26.94
CA HIS A 110 5.25 -3.52 26.42
C HIS A 110 5.92 -4.84 26.05
N LYS A 111 7.26 -4.92 26.15
CA LYS A 111 8.07 -6.07 25.74
C LYS A 111 7.84 -6.47 24.27
N THR A 112 7.63 -5.48 23.42
CA THR A 112 7.45 -5.68 21.98
C THR A 112 8.82 -5.76 21.32
N ILE A 113 9.09 -6.88 20.65
CA ILE A 113 10.37 -7.19 20.02
C ILE A 113 10.09 -7.57 18.56
N LEU A 114 10.89 -7.03 17.64
CA LEU A 114 10.97 -7.49 16.26
C LEU A 114 12.15 -8.48 16.18
N SER A 115 11.85 -9.76 15.99
CA SER A 115 12.83 -10.86 16.09
C SER A 115 12.96 -11.63 14.78
N PRO A 116 14.19 -12.00 14.36
CA PRO A 116 14.41 -12.88 13.21
C PRO A 116 13.85 -14.31 13.40
N ASP A 117 13.53 -14.71 14.65
CA ASP A 117 12.87 -16.00 14.90
C ASP A 117 11.41 -15.99 14.44
N GLU A 118 10.74 -14.84 14.56
CA GLU A 118 9.37 -14.63 14.09
C GLU A 118 9.31 -14.17 12.63
N PHE A 119 10.31 -13.38 12.21
CA PHE A 119 10.42 -12.78 10.88
C PHE A 119 11.77 -13.14 10.24
N PRO A 120 11.93 -14.37 9.71
CA PRO A 120 13.20 -14.87 9.17
C PRO A 120 13.79 -14.01 8.04
N GLU A 121 12.94 -13.26 7.33
CA GLU A 121 13.33 -12.31 6.29
C GLU A 121 14.27 -11.22 6.80
N LEU A 122 14.30 -10.93 8.10
CA LEU A 122 15.22 -9.98 8.72
C LEU A 122 16.70 -10.33 8.45
N ALA A 123 17.02 -11.62 8.27
CA ALA A 123 18.36 -12.06 7.92
C ALA A 123 18.85 -11.47 6.57
N GLY A 124 17.93 -11.18 5.65
CA GLY A 124 18.23 -10.56 4.36
C GLY A 124 18.63 -9.08 4.45
N TYR A 125 18.44 -8.44 5.61
CA TYR A 125 18.64 -7.00 5.79
C TYR A 125 19.83 -6.64 6.69
N ILE A 126 20.72 -7.60 6.96
CA ILE A 126 21.96 -7.34 7.71
C ILE A 126 22.79 -6.27 6.98
N GLY A 127 23.21 -5.25 7.71
CA GLY A 127 23.95 -4.10 7.19
C GLY A 127 23.07 -2.98 6.64
N HIS A 128 21.75 -3.17 6.51
CA HIS A 128 20.84 -2.14 6.02
C HIS A 128 20.47 -1.14 7.13
N THR A 129 19.90 0.00 6.73
CA THR A 129 19.17 0.87 7.65
C THR A 129 17.71 0.47 7.68
N LEU A 130 17.19 0.15 8.87
CA LEU A 130 15.79 -0.15 9.10
C LEU A 130 15.07 1.05 9.70
N ILE A 131 13.81 1.23 9.32
CA ILE A 131 12.91 2.15 10.00
C ILE A 131 11.77 1.32 10.57
N THR A 132 11.61 1.34 11.89
CA THR A 132 10.60 0.55 12.60
C THR A 132 9.66 1.46 13.39
N THR A 133 8.60 0.88 13.95
CA THR A 133 7.73 1.56 14.92
C THR A 133 8.37 1.55 16.31
N ASP A 134 7.69 2.13 17.29
CA ASP A 134 7.98 1.94 18.71
C ASP A 134 7.14 0.83 19.36
N GLY A 135 6.52 -0.04 18.54
CA GLY A 135 5.70 -1.16 18.98
C GLY A 135 4.28 -0.80 19.41
N THR A 136 3.86 0.47 19.33
CA THR A 136 2.51 0.91 19.75
C THR A 136 1.57 1.26 18.59
N THR A 137 2.09 1.31 17.37
CA THR A 137 1.39 1.74 16.14
C THR A 137 1.80 0.87 14.95
N LEU A 138 1.10 0.99 13.81
CA LEU A 138 1.66 0.66 12.50
C LEU A 138 2.70 1.71 12.10
N LEU A 139 3.58 1.37 11.16
CA LEU A 139 4.55 2.34 10.63
C LEU A 139 3.94 3.25 9.56
N GLY A 140 2.99 2.73 8.77
CA GLY A 140 2.52 3.42 7.56
C GLY A 140 3.55 3.41 6.42
N ALA A 141 4.47 2.44 6.41
CA ALA A 141 5.29 2.15 5.24
C ALA A 141 4.40 1.86 4.03
N ASP A 142 3.38 1.06 4.26
CA ASP A 142 2.22 1.00 3.39
C ASP A 142 1.35 2.26 3.57
N ASN A 143 1.19 3.13 2.58
CA ASN A 143 1.98 3.23 1.33
C ASN A 143 2.86 4.49 1.28
N LYS A 144 3.19 5.07 2.44
CA LYS A 144 4.02 6.28 2.50
C LYS A 144 5.47 6.02 2.06
N ALA A 145 5.90 4.76 1.95
CA ALA A 145 7.09 4.34 1.23
C ALA A 145 7.04 4.77 -0.24
N GLY A 146 6.02 4.30 -0.95
CA GLY A 146 5.79 4.60 -2.36
C GLY A 146 5.63 6.09 -2.60
N VAL A 147 4.88 6.79 -1.73
CA VAL A 147 4.78 8.26 -1.78
C VAL A 147 6.17 8.91 -1.70
N THR A 148 7.01 8.47 -0.76
CA THR A 148 8.37 9.01 -0.57
C THR A 148 9.27 8.72 -1.76
N GLU A 149 9.20 7.52 -2.31
CA GLU A 149 9.98 7.08 -3.46
C GLU A 149 9.60 7.86 -4.73
N ILE A 150 8.31 8.01 -5.00
CA ILE A 150 7.80 8.82 -6.12
C ILE A 150 8.25 10.27 -5.98
N MET A 151 8.04 10.88 -4.82
CA MET A 151 8.45 12.28 -4.56
C MET A 151 9.95 12.48 -4.78
N THR A 152 10.77 11.55 -4.27
CA THR A 152 12.23 11.62 -4.40
C THR A 152 12.69 11.36 -5.84
N ALA A 153 12.05 10.45 -6.55
CA ALA A 153 12.37 10.16 -7.95
C ALA A 153 12.05 11.36 -8.85
N MET A 154 10.91 12.03 -8.65
CA MET A 154 10.56 13.23 -9.43
C MET A 154 11.53 14.38 -9.16
N ASP A 155 11.83 14.64 -7.88
CA ASP A 155 12.82 15.63 -7.45
C ASP A 155 14.22 15.31 -8.05
N PHE A 156 14.62 14.04 -8.07
CA PHE A 156 15.86 13.62 -8.69
C PHE A 156 15.89 13.89 -10.20
N LEU A 157 14.85 13.49 -10.95
CA LEU A 157 14.77 13.68 -12.41
C LEU A 157 14.75 15.17 -12.79
N LEU A 158 14.03 15.99 -12.03
CA LEU A 158 14.01 17.45 -12.22
C LEU A 158 15.42 18.06 -12.10
N ASN A 159 16.23 17.56 -11.17
CA ASN A 159 17.59 18.02 -10.95
C ASN A 159 18.65 17.35 -11.85
N HIS A 160 18.27 16.38 -12.69
CA HIS A 160 19.17 15.60 -13.54
C HIS A 160 18.65 15.54 -14.99
N PRO A 161 18.60 16.69 -15.71
CA PRO A 161 18.00 16.80 -17.05
C PRO A 161 18.75 16.04 -18.16
N GLU A 162 19.94 15.51 -17.86
CA GLU A 162 20.67 14.57 -18.71
C GLU A 162 19.96 13.21 -18.82
N ILE A 163 19.15 12.83 -17.83
CA ILE A 163 18.33 11.62 -17.86
C ILE A 163 17.09 11.90 -18.69
N LYS A 164 17.00 11.29 -19.86
CA LYS A 164 15.90 11.53 -20.80
C LYS A 164 14.66 10.72 -20.45
N HIS A 165 13.51 11.39 -20.40
CA HIS A 165 12.21 10.79 -20.11
C HIS A 165 11.07 11.45 -20.91
N GLY A 166 9.99 10.69 -21.11
CA GLY A 166 8.70 11.20 -21.58
C GLY A 166 7.98 11.99 -20.48
N ASP A 167 6.69 12.28 -20.71
CA ASP A 167 5.82 12.79 -19.65
C ASP A 167 5.66 11.73 -18.57
N ILE A 168 5.85 12.13 -17.31
CA ILE A 168 5.60 11.27 -16.16
C ILE A 168 4.45 11.87 -15.35
N ARG A 169 3.39 11.09 -15.19
CA ARG A 169 2.21 11.44 -14.40
C ARG A 169 2.34 10.79 -13.03
N ILE A 170 2.03 11.52 -11.97
CA ILE A 170 2.00 10.95 -10.62
C ILE A 170 0.65 11.20 -9.98
N ALA A 171 0.19 10.24 -9.18
CA ALA A 171 -1.02 10.41 -8.39
C ALA A 171 -0.89 9.85 -6.98
N PHE A 172 -1.44 10.57 -6.00
CA PHE A 172 -1.61 10.09 -4.64
C PHE A 172 -3.09 9.95 -4.33
N THR A 173 -3.52 8.73 -4.00
CA THR A 173 -4.94 8.34 -3.91
C THR A 173 -5.39 8.15 -2.45
N PRO A 174 -6.66 8.46 -2.13
CA PRO A 174 -7.23 8.20 -0.82
C PRO A 174 -7.94 6.84 -0.74
N ASP A 175 -8.19 6.35 0.47
CA ASP A 175 -9.08 5.22 0.79
C ASP A 175 -8.79 3.91 0.04
N GLU A 176 -7.52 3.58 -0.20
CA GLU A 176 -7.12 2.30 -0.80
C GLU A 176 -7.45 1.13 0.13
N GLU A 177 -7.11 1.26 1.42
CA GLU A 177 -7.17 0.17 2.41
C GLU A 177 -8.61 -0.25 2.75
N ILE A 178 -9.61 0.53 2.32
CA ILE A 178 -11.04 0.22 2.44
C ILE A 178 -11.68 -0.09 1.08
N GLY A 179 -10.85 -0.36 0.06
CA GLY A 179 -11.24 -0.78 -1.27
C GLY A 179 -11.89 0.31 -2.13
N ARG A 180 -11.58 1.59 -1.89
CA ARG A 180 -12.21 2.72 -2.58
C ARG A 180 -11.24 3.56 -3.41
N GLY A 181 -9.94 3.30 -3.34
CA GLY A 181 -8.90 4.03 -4.08
C GLY A 181 -9.25 4.31 -5.54
N PRO A 182 -9.64 3.32 -6.35
CA PRO A 182 -9.97 3.55 -7.76
C PRO A 182 -11.35 4.18 -8.04
N HIS A 183 -12.26 4.23 -7.06
CA HIS A 183 -13.69 4.48 -7.32
C HIS A 183 -13.99 5.85 -7.95
N LYS A 184 -13.17 6.86 -7.66
CA LYS A 184 -13.33 8.22 -8.18
C LYS A 184 -12.09 8.73 -8.93
N PHE A 185 -11.19 7.81 -9.30
CA PHE A 185 -9.98 8.17 -10.01
C PHE A 185 -10.31 8.58 -11.46
N ASP A 186 -9.98 9.82 -11.83
CA ASP A 186 -10.19 10.35 -13.18
C ASP A 186 -9.04 9.92 -14.11
N VAL A 187 -9.22 8.78 -14.79
CA VAL A 187 -8.23 8.21 -15.72
C VAL A 187 -7.96 9.12 -16.91
N ASP A 188 -9.00 9.78 -17.44
CA ASP A 188 -8.88 10.66 -18.60
C ASP A 188 -8.04 11.90 -18.24
N ARG A 189 -8.27 12.49 -17.06
CA ARG A 189 -7.46 13.59 -16.53
C ARG A 189 -6.05 13.16 -16.17
N PHE A 190 -5.85 11.93 -15.69
CA PHE A 190 -4.52 11.42 -15.37
C PHE A 190 -3.63 11.31 -16.63
N HIS A 191 -4.23 11.02 -17.79
CA HIS A 191 -3.59 11.12 -19.11
C HIS A 191 -2.24 10.37 -19.22
N ALA A 192 -2.20 9.15 -18.68
CA ALA A 192 -1.10 8.20 -18.84
C ALA A 192 -1.56 6.97 -19.64
N VAL A 193 -0.68 6.39 -20.45
CA VAL A 193 -1.00 5.20 -21.27
C VAL A 193 -1.04 3.94 -20.42
N PHE A 194 -0.18 3.88 -19.40
CA PHE A 194 -0.11 2.83 -18.39
C PHE A 194 0.53 3.43 -17.13
N ALA A 195 0.44 2.70 -16.02
CA ALA A 195 0.99 3.17 -14.76
C ALA A 195 1.43 2.02 -13.85
N TYR A 196 2.25 2.35 -12.87
CA TYR A 196 2.72 1.44 -11.82
C TYR A 196 2.27 1.96 -10.46
N THR A 197 1.60 1.13 -9.68
CA THR A 197 1.43 1.37 -8.25
C THR A 197 2.75 1.03 -7.55
N VAL A 198 3.31 1.99 -6.81
CA VAL A 198 4.51 1.78 -6.00
C VAL A 198 4.05 1.32 -4.62
N ASP A 199 3.44 0.13 -4.60
CA ASP A 199 2.73 -0.45 -3.45
C ASP A 199 2.99 -1.95 -3.28
N GLY A 200 4.15 -2.38 -3.78
CA GLY A 200 4.68 -3.71 -3.51
C GLY A 200 5.49 -3.72 -2.22
N GLY A 201 5.99 -4.90 -1.86
CA GLY A 201 6.74 -5.12 -0.64
C GLY A 201 8.24 -5.31 -0.85
N PRO A 202 8.76 -6.54 -0.74
CA PRO A 202 10.20 -6.77 -0.78
C PRO A 202 10.88 -6.34 -2.10
N LEU A 203 12.18 -6.09 -2.03
CA LEU A 203 12.99 -5.71 -3.18
C LEU A 203 12.84 -6.73 -4.34
N GLY A 204 12.55 -6.19 -5.54
CA GLY A 204 12.46 -6.97 -6.77
C GLY A 204 11.07 -7.53 -7.08
N GLU A 205 10.07 -7.21 -6.25
CA GLU A 205 8.68 -7.61 -6.52
C GLU A 205 8.08 -6.88 -7.72
N LEU A 206 7.35 -7.62 -8.55
CA LEU A 206 6.53 -7.11 -9.66
C LEU A 206 5.29 -7.98 -9.76
N GLN A 207 4.12 -7.35 -9.66
CA GLN A 207 2.83 -8.03 -9.68
C GLN A 207 1.99 -7.47 -10.84
N TYR A 208 1.49 -8.36 -11.69
CA TYR A 208 0.62 -8.01 -12.84
C TYR A 208 -0.58 -8.95 -13.01
N GLU A 209 -0.75 -9.89 -12.08
CA GLU A 209 -1.85 -10.86 -12.05
C GLU A 209 -2.61 -10.70 -10.73
N SER A 210 -3.94 -10.82 -10.77
CA SER A 210 -4.80 -10.69 -9.59
C SER A 210 -5.94 -11.70 -9.61
N PHE A 211 -6.57 -11.91 -8.46
CA PHE A 211 -7.74 -12.77 -8.36
C PHE A 211 -8.97 -12.15 -9.04
N ASN A 212 -9.80 -13.01 -9.63
CA ASN A 212 -11.20 -12.67 -9.84
C ASN A 212 -11.94 -12.90 -8.50
N ALA A 213 -12.48 -11.85 -7.90
CA ALA A 213 -13.13 -11.91 -6.59
C ALA A 213 -14.65 -11.71 -6.71
N ALA A 214 -15.43 -12.44 -5.91
CA ALA A 214 -16.87 -12.27 -5.77
C ALA A 214 -17.31 -12.47 -4.31
N GLY A 215 -18.13 -11.55 -3.80
CA GLY A 215 -18.74 -11.67 -2.48
C GLY A 215 -20.17 -12.21 -2.56
N ALA A 216 -20.54 -13.15 -1.69
CA ALA A 216 -21.89 -13.68 -1.61
C ALA A 216 -22.46 -13.54 -0.19
N ARG A 217 -23.63 -12.92 -0.07
CA ARG A 217 -24.40 -12.86 1.19
C ARG A 217 -25.61 -13.77 1.11
N LEU A 218 -25.58 -14.88 1.85
CA LEU A 218 -26.64 -15.87 1.87
C LEU A 218 -27.56 -15.65 3.07
N THR A 219 -28.88 -15.59 2.82
CA THR A 219 -29.89 -15.48 3.88
C THR A 219 -30.77 -16.72 3.87
N PHE A 220 -30.64 -17.53 4.92
CA PHE A 220 -31.44 -18.74 5.11
C PHE A 220 -32.67 -18.41 5.96
N LYS A 221 -33.87 -18.58 5.38
CA LYS A 221 -35.13 -18.37 6.10
C LYS A 221 -35.69 -19.71 6.58
N GLY A 222 -35.87 -19.81 7.90
CA GLY A 222 -36.48 -20.97 8.55
C GLY A 222 -37.94 -20.75 8.92
N ASN A 223 -38.51 -21.69 9.66
CA ASN A 223 -39.83 -21.63 10.27
C ASN A 223 -39.71 -22.00 11.76
N SER A 224 -39.94 -21.03 12.65
CA SER A 224 -39.79 -21.22 14.09
C SER A 224 -41.12 -21.59 14.74
N VAL A 225 -41.09 -22.62 15.59
CA VAL A 225 -42.24 -23.09 16.40
C VAL A 225 -41.74 -23.57 17.76
N HIS A 226 -42.63 -23.72 18.74
CA HIS A 226 -42.25 -24.20 20.07
C HIS A 226 -41.51 -25.56 19.98
N PRO A 227 -40.26 -25.68 20.52
CA PRO A 227 -39.43 -26.89 20.35
C PRO A 227 -40.11 -28.20 20.76
N GLY A 228 -40.89 -28.18 21.84
CA GLY A 228 -41.64 -29.35 22.32
C GLY A 228 -42.72 -29.89 21.36
N THR A 229 -43.12 -29.11 20.34
CA THR A 229 -44.12 -29.52 19.31
C THR A 229 -43.60 -29.35 17.89
N ALA A 230 -42.27 -29.29 17.72
CA ALA A 230 -41.61 -28.91 16.48
C ALA A 230 -41.59 -29.98 15.37
N LYS A 231 -41.86 -31.24 15.72
CA LYS A 231 -41.78 -32.38 14.78
C LYS A 231 -42.68 -32.12 13.55
N GLY A 232 -42.07 -32.13 12.36
CA GLY A 232 -42.76 -31.91 11.08
C GLY A 232 -43.18 -30.46 10.80
N LYS A 233 -42.79 -29.48 11.63
CA LYS A 233 -43.18 -28.07 11.49
C LYS A 233 -41.98 -27.12 11.43
N MET A 234 -40.99 -27.33 12.30
CA MET A 234 -39.83 -26.46 12.40
C MET A 234 -38.89 -26.64 11.21
N VAL A 235 -38.43 -25.51 10.65
CA VAL A 235 -37.29 -25.45 9.73
C VAL A 235 -36.23 -24.57 10.39
N ASN A 236 -35.11 -25.16 10.79
CA ASN A 236 -34.04 -24.41 11.45
C ASN A 236 -33.12 -23.81 10.38
N SER A 237 -33.08 -22.47 10.27
CA SER A 237 -32.25 -21.75 9.29
C SER A 237 -30.76 -22.01 9.46
N THR A 238 -30.27 -22.18 10.69
CA THR A 238 -28.86 -22.53 10.96
C THR A 238 -28.52 -23.91 10.38
N LYS A 239 -29.43 -24.88 10.44
CA LYS A 239 -29.21 -26.20 9.82
C LYS A 239 -29.15 -26.11 8.29
N LEU A 240 -29.96 -25.26 7.67
CA LEU A 240 -29.88 -25.01 6.23
C LEU A 240 -28.53 -24.38 5.84
N ALA A 241 -28.02 -23.45 6.65
CA ALA A 241 -26.70 -22.85 6.44
C ALA A 241 -25.57 -23.89 6.56
N MET A 242 -25.63 -24.76 7.57
CA MET A 242 -24.67 -25.86 7.74
C MET A 242 -24.69 -26.83 6.56
N GLU A 243 -25.89 -27.21 6.09
CA GLU A 243 -26.06 -28.09 4.93
C GLU A 243 -25.51 -27.46 3.64
N PHE A 244 -25.74 -26.16 3.44
CA PHE A 244 -25.15 -25.43 2.31
C PHE A 244 -23.62 -25.44 2.36
N ASN A 245 -23.03 -25.19 3.54
CA ASN A 245 -21.59 -25.18 3.74
C ASN A 245 -20.97 -26.56 3.46
N GLU A 246 -21.57 -27.62 3.99
CA GLU A 246 -21.11 -29.00 3.80
C GLU A 246 -21.09 -29.43 2.32
N ARG A 247 -22.07 -28.97 1.53
CA ARG A 247 -22.11 -29.22 0.08
C ARG A 247 -21.04 -28.44 -0.69
N SER A 248 -20.55 -27.33 -0.14
CA SER A 248 -19.58 -26.45 -0.79
C SER A 248 -18.14 -26.94 -0.59
N SER A 249 -17.84 -27.61 0.53
CA SER A 249 -16.49 -28.05 0.91
C SER A 249 -15.96 -29.29 0.16
N ASN A 250 -16.77 -29.98 -0.65
CA ASN A 250 -16.35 -31.18 -1.40
C ASN A 250 -15.88 -30.90 -2.85
N ARG A 251 -15.65 -29.63 -3.22
CA ARG A 251 -15.13 -29.23 -4.54
C ARG A 251 -13.86 -28.39 -4.47
N SER A 252 -13.09 -28.49 -3.39
CA SER A 252 -11.73 -27.96 -3.41
C SER A 252 -10.88 -28.83 -4.34
N GLY A 253 -10.79 -28.47 -5.62
CA GLY A 253 -9.58 -28.73 -6.35
C GLY A 253 -8.41 -28.18 -5.54
N GLU A 254 -7.27 -28.86 -5.54
CA GLU A 254 -6.06 -28.34 -4.92
C GLU A 254 -5.88 -26.88 -5.36
N VAL A 255 -5.98 -25.96 -4.40
CA VAL A 255 -5.32 -24.68 -4.55
C VAL A 255 -3.84 -25.03 -4.42
N GLN A 256 -3.21 -25.39 -5.54
CA GLN A 256 -1.76 -25.30 -5.67
C GLN A 256 -1.45 -23.82 -5.50
N MET A 257 -1.23 -23.39 -4.25
CA MET A 257 -0.45 -22.20 -4.01
C MET A 257 0.90 -22.48 -4.65
N ALA A 258 1.23 -21.72 -5.70
CA ALA A 258 2.60 -21.67 -6.16
C ALA A 258 3.50 -21.38 -4.93
N PRO A 259 4.74 -21.91 -4.86
CA PRO A 259 5.61 -21.77 -3.69
C PRO A 259 6.03 -20.34 -3.32
N SER A 260 5.33 -19.29 -3.78
CA SER A 260 5.71 -17.89 -3.63
C SER A 260 4.51 -16.93 -3.50
N SER A 261 3.33 -17.39 -3.05
CA SER A 261 2.17 -16.50 -2.89
C SER A 261 1.77 -16.36 -1.42
N PRO A 262 2.31 -15.38 -0.67
CA PRO A 262 1.72 -15.03 0.60
C PRO A 262 0.41 -14.27 0.33
N ILE A 263 -0.63 -14.66 1.04
CA ILE A 263 -1.82 -13.85 1.25
C ILE A 263 -1.34 -12.60 2.02
N TRP A 264 -1.39 -11.41 1.43
CA TRP A 264 -0.95 -10.20 2.11
C TRP A 264 -2.14 -9.32 2.49
N VAL A 265 -2.36 -9.25 3.81
CA VAL A 265 -2.65 -7.98 4.48
C VAL A 265 -1.32 -7.24 4.54
N CYS A 266 -1.30 -6.02 4.04
CA CYS A 266 -0.15 -5.15 3.96
C CYS A 266 0.65 -5.09 5.28
N ARG A 267 1.83 -5.70 5.29
CA ARG A 267 2.84 -5.54 6.35
C ARG A 267 4.13 -5.07 5.70
N HIS A 268 4.27 -3.76 5.56
CA HIS A 268 5.45 -3.14 4.96
C HIS A 268 6.45 -2.67 6.03
N LEU A 269 7.72 -3.03 5.83
CA LEU A 269 8.93 -2.45 6.42
C LEU A 269 9.69 -1.78 5.28
N ILE A 270 10.12 -0.52 5.44
CA ILE A 270 10.94 0.17 4.42
C ILE A 270 12.41 -0.15 4.62
N PHE A 271 13.09 -0.41 3.52
CA PHE A 271 14.53 -0.61 3.45
C PHE A 271 15.17 0.39 2.50
N LEU A 272 16.08 1.22 3.01
CA LEU A 272 16.86 2.15 2.18
C LEU A 272 18.26 1.60 1.95
N GLN A 273 18.56 1.21 0.71
CA GLN A 273 19.93 0.88 0.28
C GLN A 273 20.45 1.98 -0.65
N ALA A 274 21.46 2.74 -0.21
CA ALA A 274 22.22 3.62 -1.08
C ALA A 274 23.30 2.80 -1.81
N GLY A 275 22.97 2.25 -2.98
CA GLY A 275 23.88 1.49 -3.85
C GLY A 275 24.05 2.15 -5.21
N LYS A 276 25.29 2.27 -5.69
CA LYS A 276 25.66 2.82 -7.01
C LYS A 276 24.97 2.06 -8.14
N ILE A 277 24.23 2.78 -8.98
CA ILE A 277 23.72 2.27 -10.27
C ILE A 277 24.91 1.99 -11.18
N SER A 278 25.22 0.72 -11.41
CA SER A 278 26.08 0.28 -12.50
C SER A 278 25.18 -0.11 -13.67
N MET A 279 25.23 0.68 -14.75
CA MET A 279 24.53 0.37 -16.00
C MET A 279 25.23 -0.81 -16.68
N GLY A 280 24.57 -1.97 -16.69
CA GLY A 280 24.92 -3.12 -17.49
C GLY A 280 23.87 -3.36 -18.57
N ASN A 281 24.17 -2.96 -19.80
CA ASN A 281 23.48 -3.44 -21.01
C ASN A 281 23.45 -4.97 -21.00
N THR A 282 22.27 -5.57 -21.11
CA THR A 282 22.07 -6.75 -21.97
C THR A 282 20.59 -6.89 -22.31
N ASN A 283 20.31 -6.84 -23.61
CA ASN A 283 19.12 -7.42 -24.21
C ASN A 283 18.88 -8.83 -23.66
N THR A 284 17.64 -9.22 -23.40
CA THR A 284 17.04 -10.46 -23.95
C THR A 284 15.52 -10.38 -23.77
N PHE A 285 14.81 -10.53 -24.89
CA PHE A 285 13.37 -10.78 -24.95
C PHE A 285 13.06 -12.17 -24.40
N LEU A 286 12.06 -12.28 -23.53
CA LEU A 286 10.89 -13.17 -23.64
C LEU A 286 9.90 -12.83 -22.52
#